data_AF-A0A6M3YCA8-F1
#
_entry.id   AF-A0A6M3YCA8-F1
#
_cell.length_a   1.000
_cell.length_b   1.000
_cell.length_c   1.000
_cell.angle_alpha   90.00
_cell.angle_beta   90.00
_cell.angle_gamma   90.00
#
_symmetry.space_group_name_H-M   'P 1'
#
loop_
_entity.id
_entity.type
_entity.pdbx_description
1 polymer ?
#
loop_
_entity_poly.entity_id
_entity_poly.type
_entity_poly.pdbx_seq_one_letter_code
_entity_poly.pdbx_strand_id
1 'polypeptide(L)' 'MSLKWTRKAAADLDAIYDHYVVLIGPEKALKAVQDIVEQVKPLQQVANQGAGRPSEVPGVRTLTLERWPFS' A
#
# COMPACT_ATOMS: atom_id res chain seq x y z
N MET A 1 -8.72 -13.61 6.64
CA MET A 1 -8.63 -13.70 5.17
C MET A 1 -7.22 -13.32 4.73
N SER A 2 -6.74 -13.80 3.58
CA SER A 2 -5.49 -13.29 2.99
C SER A 2 -5.78 -12.13 2.03
N LEU A 3 -4.93 -11.10 2.06
CA LEU A 3 -4.95 -10.03 1.06
C LEU A 3 -4.39 -10.56 -0.25
N LYS A 4 -5.03 -10.20 -1.36
CA LYS A 4 -4.56 -10.52 -2.70
C LYS A 4 -4.31 -9.23 -3.46
N TRP A 5 -3.09 -9.08 -3.97
CA TRP A 5 -2.73 -8.01 -4.87
C TRP A 5 -3.13 -8.38 -6.29
N THR A 6 -3.64 -7.41 -7.04
CA THR A 6 -3.74 -7.56 -8.49
C THR A 6 -2.33 -7.50 -9.10
N ARG A 7 -2.16 -8.02 -10.32
CA ARG A 7 -0.89 -7.89 -11.05
C ARG A 7 -0.45 -6.43 -11.19
N LYS A 8 -1.40 -5.53 -11.43
CA LYS A 8 -1.14 -4.09 -11.54
C LYS A 8 -0.65 -3.51 -10.21
N ALA A 9 -1.32 -3.82 -9.11
CA ALA A 9 -0.93 -3.31 -7.80
C ALA A 9 0.44 -3.83 -7.34
N ALA A 10 0.80 -5.07 -7.69
CA ALA A 10 2.15 -5.58 -7.46
C ALA A 10 3.20 -4.78 -8.25
N ALA A 11 2.95 -4.53 -9.54
CA ALA A 11 3.83 -3.72 -10.38
C ALA A 11 3.91 -2.25 -9.91
N ASP A 12 2.86 -1.71 -9.31
CA ASP A 12 2.87 -0.37 -8.73
C ASP A 12 3.82 -0.31 -7.50
N LEU A 13 3.94 -1.37 -6.70
CA LEU A 13 4.93 -1.45 -5.60
C LEU A 13 6.37 -1.49 -6.14
N ASP A 14 6.61 -2.23 -7.23
CA ASP A 14 7.91 -2.27 -7.90
C ASP A 14 8.29 -0.87 -8.44
N ALA A 15 7.34 -0.18 -9.07
CA ALA A 15 7.57 1.18 -9.59
C ALA A 15 7.84 2.20 -8.47
N ILE A 16 7.19 2.07 -7.31
CA ILE A 16 7.48 2.90 -6.12
C ILE A 16 8.91 2.65 -5.64
N TYR A 17 9.35 1.38 -5.57
CA TYR A 17 10.72 1.05 -5.23
C TYR A 17 11.70 1.70 -6.22
N ASP A 18 11.54 1.45 -7.52
CA ASP A 18 12.42 1.97 -8.57
C ASP A 18 12.55 3.50 -8.51
N HIS A 19 11.44 4.20 -8.27
CA HIS A 19 11.42 5.64 -8.08
C HIS A 19 12.27 6.08 -6.88
N TYR A 20 12.10 5.45 -5.73
CA TYR A 20 12.80 5.85 -4.50
C TYR A 20 14.25 5.37 -4.44
N VAL A 21 14.62 4.27 -5.10
CA VAL A 21 16.03 3.78 -5.12
C VAL A 21 16.97 4.87 -5.61
N VAL A 22 16.58 5.56 -6.68
CA VAL A 22 17.40 6.61 -7.32
C VAL A 22 17.50 7.87 -6.44
N LEU A 23 16.50 8.12 -5.59
CA LEU A 23 16.42 9.34 -4.79
C LEU A 23 17.01 9.21 -3.38
N ILE A 24 16.76 8.09 -2.72
CA ILE A 24 17.04 7.90 -1.28
C ILE A 24 17.80 6.61 -0.97
N GLY A 25 18.21 5.87 -2.00
CA GLY A 25 18.96 4.62 -1.87
C GLY A 25 18.07 3.39 -1.61
N PRO A 26 18.60 2.18 -1.87
CA PRO A 26 17.82 0.96 -1.90
C PRO A 26 17.20 0.56 -0.55
N GLU A 27 17.89 0.81 0.56
CA GLU A 27 17.39 0.47 1.89
C GLU A 27 16.14 1.28 2.26
N LYS A 28 16.17 2.59 2.04
CA LYS A 28 15.02 3.47 2.33
C LYS A 28 13.88 3.27 1.36
N ALA A 29 14.18 2.97 0.09
CA ALA A 29 13.17 2.61 -0.91
C ALA A 29 12.45 1.31 -0.55
N LEU A 30 13.19 0.28 -0.12
CA LEU A 30 12.60 -0.97 0.34
C LEU A 30 11.73 -0.75 1.59
N LYS A 31 12.21 0.06 2.54
CA LYS A 31 11.43 0.40 3.74
C LYS A 31 10.11 1.11 3.41
N ALA A 32 10.10 2.00 2.41
CA ALA A 32 8.88 2.64 1.94
C ALA A 32 7.83 1.64 1.44
N VAL A 33 8.25 0.66 0.61
CA VAL A 33 7.37 -0.40 0.13
C VAL A 33 6.89 -1.30 1.28
N GLN A 34 7.78 -1.67 2.19
CA GLN A 34 7.43 -2.46 3.37
C GLN A 34 6.37 -1.76 4.21
N ASP A 35 6.49 -0.45 4.43
CA ASP A 35 5.54 0.30 5.22
C ASP A 35 4.16 0.39 4.59
N ILE A 36 4.09 0.51 3.26
CA ILE A 36 2.81 0.39 2.53
C ILE A 36 2.18 -0.97 2.78
N VAL A 37 2.96 -2.05 2.68
CA VAL A 37 2.48 -3.41 2.90
C VAL A 37 2.03 -3.61 4.35
N GLU A 38 2.80 -3.13 5.33
CA GLU A 38 2.44 -3.21 6.76
C GLU A 38 1.14 -2.45 7.07
N GLN A 39 0.99 -1.24 6.53
CA GLN A 39 -0.20 -0.42 6.77
C GLN A 39 -1.50 -1.04 6.23
N VAL A 40 -1.42 -1.89 5.20
CA VAL A 40 -2.60 -2.59 4.68
C VAL A 40 -2.86 -3.94 5.35
N LYS A 41 -1.89 -4.54 6.07
CA LYS A 41 -2.09 -5.84 6.74
C LYS A 41 -3.32 -5.89 7.67
N PRO A 42 -3.67 -4.84 8.44
CA PRO A 42 -4.87 -4.88 9.29
C PRO A 42 -6.15 -5.20 8.52
N LEU A 43 -6.23 -4.93 7.21
CA LEU A 43 -7.39 -5.29 6.36
C LEU A 43 -7.65 -6.81 6.29
N GLN A 44 -6.71 -7.66 6.69
CA GLN A 44 -6.90 -9.11 6.80
C GLN A 44 -7.85 -9.51 7.93
N GLN A 45 -8.00 -8.63 8.93
CA GLN A 45 -8.83 -8.85 10.11
C GLN A 45 -10.31 -8.62 9.79
N VAL A 46 -11.17 -9.49 10.30
CA VAL A 46 -12.63 -9.40 10.11
C VAL A 46 -13.17 -8.07 10.64
N ALA A 47 -12.63 -7.57 11.75
CA ALA A 47 -13.01 -6.29 12.34
C ALA A 47 -12.81 -5.08 11.40
N ASN A 48 -11.93 -5.21 10.40
CA ASN A 48 -11.61 -4.15 9.44
C ASN A 48 -12.30 -4.35 8.09
N GLN A 49 -13.26 -5.27 7.98
CA GLN A 49 -14.11 -5.39 6.80
C GLN A 49 -14.90 -4.09 6.60
N GLY A 50 -14.73 -3.47 5.43
CA GLY A 50 -15.33 -2.16 5.15
C GLY A 50 -14.50 -0.97 5.63
N ALA A 51 -13.25 -1.16 6.05
CA ALA A 51 -12.32 -0.05 6.26
C ALA A 51 -12.10 0.78 4.96
N GLY A 52 -11.65 2.02 5.12
CA GLY A 52 -11.50 2.98 4.03
C GLY A 52 -12.80 3.68 3.64
N ARG A 53 -12.68 4.74 2.83
CA ARG A 53 -13.80 5.53 2.31
C ARG A 53 -14.41 4.81 1.10
N PRO A 54 -15.74 4.61 1.05
CA PRO A 54 -16.38 4.04 -0.14
C PRO A 54 -16.25 4.99 -1.34
N SER A 55 -16.12 4.41 -2.55
CA SER A 55 -16.17 5.15 -3.81
C SER A 55 -17.54 5.04 -4.47
N GLU A 56 -17.74 5.71 -5.60
CA GLU A 56 -18.94 5.56 -6.44
C GLU A 56 -19.01 4.20 -7.14
N VAL A 57 -17.88 3.49 -7.27
CA VAL A 57 -17.83 2.15 -7.87
C VAL A 57 -18.15 1.09 -6.80
N PRO A 58 -19.17 0.23 -7.01
CA PRO A 58 -19.53 -0.81 -6.06
C PRO A 58 -18.36 -1.74 -5.72
N GLY A 59 -18.16 -1.98 -4.42
CA GLY A 59 -17.09 -2.86 -3.93
C GLY A 59 -15.69 -2.22 -3.88
N VAL A 60 -15.54 -0.97 -4.30
CA VAL A 60 -14.26 -0.24 -4.27
C VAL A 60 -14.24 0.75 -3.11
N ARG A 61 -13.15 0.72 -2.33
CA ARG A 61 -12.89 1.61 -1.19
C ARG A 61 -11.47 2.15 -1.27
N THR A 62 -11.25 3.34 -0.76
CA THR A 62 -9.95 3.99 -0.68
C THR A 62 -9.48 4.02 0.76
N LEU A 63 -8.29 3.47 1.03
CA LEU A 63 -7.58 3.63 2.28
C LEU A 63 -6.45 4.63 2.06
N THR A 64 -6.47 5.75 2.78
CA THR A 64 -5.35 6.69 2.78
C THR A 64 -4.27 6.14 3.71
N LEU A 65 -3.07 5.94 3.16
CA LEU A 65 -1.89 5.56 3.94
C LEU A 65 -1.19 6.82 4.47
N GLU A 66 -0.47 6.69 5.57
CA GLU A 66 0.36 7.77 6.08
C GLU A 66 1.43 8.16 5.07
N ARG A 67 1.78 9.45 5.06
CA ARG A 67 2.65 10.04 4.05
C ARG A 67 4.08 9.57 4.23
N TRP A 68 4.57 8.78 3.28
CA TRP A 68 5.98 8.44 3.10
C TRP A 68 6.65 9.39 2.08
N PRO A 69 7.95 9.72 2.13
CA PRO A 69 8.96 9.54 3.20
C PRO A 69 9.13 10.80 4.09
N PHE A 70 8.19 11.75 4.04
CA PHE A 70 8.31 13.03 4.74
C PHE A 70 7.43 13.03 6.01
N SER A 71 7.99 12.52 7.08
CA SER A 71 7.53 12.76 8.46
C SER A 71 8.64 13.43 9.24
#